data_AF-A0A2D5VXP7-F1
#
_entry.id   AF-A0A2D5VXP7-F1
#
_cell.length_a   1.000
_cell.length_b   1.000
_cell.length_c   1.000
_cell.angle_alpha   90.00
_cell.angle_beta   90.00
_cell.angle_gamma   90.00
#
_symmetry.space_group_name_H-M   'P 1'
#
loop_
_entity.id
_entity.type
_entity.pdbx_description
1 polymer ?
#
loop_
_entity_poly.entity_id
_entity_poly.type
_entity_poly.pdbx_seq_one_letter_code
_entity_poly.pdbx_strand_id
1 'polypeptide(L)'
;MKTWTWLKKTAWTVVILSCLCCACEELPSTDIVEVLSESVSPDGSFIATHFRCTGGGAAGYVYENVQLHKPHQDLDPRDCLMGKHATWNAFRQIRLQWMNSQHLVITLHEETHPAYRENNTEKIRSKDGVTIDYILLSPEKAE
;
A
#
# COMPACT_ATOMS: atom_id res chain seq x y z
N MET A 1 -32.28 67.95 37.82
CA MET A 1 -33.38 67.43 36.98
C MET A 1 -32.90 66.15 36.29
N LYS A 2 -33.65 65.05 36.43
CA LYS A 2 -33.96 63.96 35.45
C LYS A 2 -32.84 63.54 34.47
N THR A 3 -32.43 62.30 34.24
CA THR A 3 -32.90 60.90 34.48
C THR A 3 -31.76 60.00 33.95
N TRP A 4 -31.30 59.00 34.68
CA TRP A 4 -31.70 57.57 34.61
C TRP A 4 -31.56 56.88 33.22
N THR A 5 -30.51 56.05 33.15
CA THR A 5 -30.13 54.85 32.35
C THR A 5 -30.83 54.42 31.06
N TRP A 6 -30.07 53.55 30.36
CA TRP A 6 -30.41 52.51 29.38
C TRP A 6 -29.91 52.90 27.97
N LEU A 7 -29.31 52.04 27.14
CA LEU A 7 -29.28 50.58 27.12
C LEU A 7 -28.14 50.16 26.16
N LYS A 8 -27.22 49.33 26.66
CA LYS A 8 -26.61 48.17 25.98
C LYS A 8 -26.41 48.27 24.45
N LYS A 9 -25.20 48.60 24.00
CA LYS A 9 -24.73 48.24 22.65
C LYS A 9 -23.25 47.96 22.64
N THR A 10 -22.87 46.73 23.00
CA THR A 10 -21.65 46.02 22.53
C THR A 10 -21.65 44.62 23.13
N ALA A 11 -22.67 43.82 22.81
CA ALA A 11 -22.76 42.43 23.21
C ALA A 11 -22.74 41.53 21.96
N TRP A 12 -21.71 41.64 21.13
CA TRP A 12 -21.44 40.70 20.04
C TRP A 12 -19.92 40.51 19.91
N THR A 13 -19.26 40.12 21.01
CA THR A 13 -17.95 39.49 20.92
C THR A 13 -18.21 38.04 20.54
N VAL A 14 -18.09 37.76 19.25
CA VAL A 14 -18.25 36.46 18.62
C VAL A 14 -17.29 35.48 19.29
N VAL A 15 -17.82 34.62 20.16
CA VAL A 15 -17.20 33.38 20.59
C VAL A 15 -17.27 32.42 19.40
N ILE A 16 -16.30 32.52 18.50
CA ILE A 16 -15.99 31.49 17.50
C ILE A 16 -14.46 31.39 17.46
N LEU A 17 -13.90 30.74 18.49
CA LEU A 17 -12.52 30.27 18.45
C LEU A 17 -12.39 28.98 19.28
N SER A 18 -13.28 28.03 19.04
CA SER A 18 -13.22 26.69 19.65
C SER A 18 -13.99 25.69 18.79
N CYS A 19 -13.58 25.52 17.54
CA CYS A 19 -13.93 24.38 16.69
C CYS A 19 -13.19 24.54 15.36
N LEU A 20 -11.93 24.12 15.30
CA LEU A 20 -11.33 23.70 14.02
C LEU A 20 -10.29 22.61 14.31
N CYS A 21 -10.80 21.37 14.24
CA CYS A 21 -10.11 20.14 13.91
C CYS A 21 -9.22 19.46 14.97
N CYS A 22 -9.84 19.04 16.08
CA CYS A 22 -9.64 17.66 16.51
C CYS A 22 -10.37 16.77 15.51
N ALA A 23 -9.62 16.26 14.53
CA ALA A 23 -9.80 14.97 13.87
C ALA A 23 -8.91 14.99 12.63
N CYS A 24 -7.66 14.53 12.77
CA CYS A 24 -7.01 13.89 11.65
C CYS A 24 -7.73 12.54 11.51
N GLU A 25 -8.98 12.55 11.02
CA GLU A 25 -9.50 11.34 10.41
C GLU A 25 -8.56 11.12 9.23
N GLU A 26 -7.78 10.05 9.26
CA GLU A 26 -7.05 9.59 8.09
C GLU A 26 -8.05 9.60 6.95
N LEU A 27 -7.86 10.55 6.02
CA LEU A 27 -8.69 10.60 4.83
C LEU A 27 -8.69 9.19 4.26
N PRO A 28 -9.87 8.58 4.05
CA PRO A 28 -9.95 7.21 3.59
C PRO A 28 -9.07 7.11 2.35
N SER A 29 -8.10 6.20 2.43
CA SER A 29 -7.20 5.90 1.33
C SER A 29 -8.03 5.80 0.06
N THR A 30 -7.76 6.65 -0.93
CA THR A 30 -8.37 6.54 -2.26
C THR A 30 -7.82 5.33 -3.02
N ASP A 31 -6.93 4.56 -2.41
CA ASP A 31 -6.32 3.41 -3.04
C ASP A 31 -7.33 2.29 -3.21
N ILE A 32 -7.51 1.87 -4.45
CA ILE A 32 -8.29 0.70 -4.80
C ILE A 32 -7.29 -0.45 -4.93
N VAL A 33 -7.45 -1.45 -4.06
CA VAL A 33 -6.64 -2.66 -4.08
C VAL A 33 -7.45 -3.81 -4.66
N GLU A 34 -6.93 -4.40 -5.71
CA GLU A 34 -7.50 -5.56 -6.40
C GLU A 34 -6.58 -6.76 -6.17
N VAL A 35 -7.12 -7.81 -5.56
CA VAL A 35 -6.41 -9.08 -5.41
C VAL A 35 -6.43 -9.83 -6.74
N LEU A 36 -5.26 -10.08 -7.31
CA LEU A 36 -5.10 -10.76 -8.59
C LEU A 36 -4.92 -12.27 -8.43
N SER A 37 -4.20 -12.69 -7.38
CA SER A 37 -4.09 -14.09 -6.99
C SER A 37 -3.65 -14.25 -5.53
N GLU A 38 -4.06 -15.34 -4.90
CA GLU A 38 -3.64 -15.72 -3.55
C GLU A 38 -3.11 -17.15 -3.55
N SER A 39 -2.13 -17.41 -2.68
CA SER A 39 -1.54 -18.73 -2.50
C SER A 39 -1.29 -18.98 -1.03
N VAL A 40 -1.95 -19.99 -0.47
CA VAL A 40 -1.85 -20.36 0.94
C VAL A 40 -0.71 -21.37 1.14
N SER A 41 0.07 -21.21 2.19
CA SER A 41 1.13 -22.16 2.54
C SER A 41 0.55 -23.56 2.83
N PRO A 42 1.31 -24.65 2.62
CA PRO A 42 0.82 -26.01 2.85
C PRO A 42 0.25 -26.29 4.24
N ASP A 43 0.72 -25.59 5.28
CA ASP A 43 0.22 -25.68 6.64
C ASP A 43 -0.87 -24.66 7.00
N GLY A 44 -1.20 -23.75 6.08
CA GLY A 44 -2.17 -22.67 6.31
C GLY A 44 -1.66 -21.52 7.17
N SER A 45 -0.39 -21.51 7.58
CA SER A 45 0.18 -20.48 8.46
C SER A 45 0.37 -19.13 7.79
N PHE A 46 0.46 -19.10 6.45
CA PHE A 46 0.75 -17.90 5.67
C PHE A 46 -0.06 -17.84 4.38
N ILE A 47 -0.30 -16.62 3.93
CA ILE A 47 -0.95 -16.31 2.65
C ILE A 47 -0.01 -15.35 1.91
N ALA A 48 0.34 -15.71 0.68
CA ALA A 48 1.00 -14.82 -0.26
C ALA A 48 -0.07 -14.27 -1.20
N THR A 49 -0.22 -12.94 -1.22
CA THR A 49 -1.27 -12.26 -2.00
C THR A 49 -0.62 -11.35 -3.01
N HIS A 50 -0.85 -11.65 -4.28
CA HIS A 50 -0.49 -10.81 -5.41
C HIS A 50 -1.66 -9.87 -5.68
N PHE A 51 -1.38 -8.57 -5.67
CA PHE A 51 -2.38 -7.54 -5.80
C PHE A 51 -1.95 -6.44 -6.77
N ARG A 52 -2.93 -5.72 -7.29
CA ARG A 52 -2.79 -4.46 -8.01
C ARG A 52 -3.36 -3.34 -7.16
N CYS A 53 -2.63 -2.25 -7.03
CA CYS A 53 -3.07 -1.07 -6.30
C CYS A 53 -3.12 0.12 -7.26
N THR A 54 -4.26 0.83 -7.29
CA THR A 54 -4.44 2.08 -8.03
C THR A 54 -4.81 3.20 -7.07
N GLY A 55 -4.22 4.40 -7.22
CA GLY A 55 -4.45 5.49 -6.27
C GLY A 55 -3.69 6.76 -6.60
N GLY A 56 -3.40 7.59 -5.59
CA GLY A 56 -2.51 8.74 -5.74
C GLY A 56 -3.16 10.05 -6.24
N GLY A 57 -4.48 10.16 -6.21
CA GLY A 57 -5.20 11.39 -6.55
C GLY A 57 -4.88 11.92 -7.96
N ALA A 58 -4.52 13.20 -8.07
CA ALA A 58 -4.27 13.85 -9.36
C ALA A 58 -3.02 13.35 -10.11
N ALA A 59 -2.02 12.84 -9.40
CA ALA A 59 -0.80 12.30 -10.01
C ALA A 59 -1.02 10.86 -10.52
N GLY A 60 -1.83 10.08 -9.80
CA GLY A 60 -2.12 8.70 -10.14
C GLY A 60 -0.92 7.77 -9.92
N TYR A 61 -1.20 6.54 -9.51
CA TYR A 61 -0.29 5.41 -9.71
C TYR A 61 -1.10 4.15 -9.95
N VAL A 62 -0.47 3.20 -10.62
CA VAL A 62 -0.87 1.80 -10.68
C VAL A 62 0.38 0.97 -10.49
N TYR A 63 0.32 -0.08 -9.68
CA TYR A 63 1.42 -1.03 -9.54
C TYR A 63 0.90 -2.41 -9.13
N GLU A 64 1.70 -3.43 -9.41
CA GLU A 64 1.50 -4.79 -8.92
C GLU A 64 2.60 -5.15 -7.92
N ASN A 65 2.23 -5.86 -6.85
CA ASN A 65 3.18 -6.36 -5.87
C ASN A 65 2.64 -7.59 -5.13
N VAL A 66 3.44 -8.11 -4.21
CA VAL A 66 3.07 -9.25 -3.36
C VAL A 66 3.20 -8.83 -1.90
N GLN A 67 2.21 -9.19 -1.10
CA GLN A 67 2.30 -9.18 0.35
C GLN A 67 2.35 -10.63 0.86
N LEU A 68 3.21 -10.88 1.83
CA LEU A 68 3.16 -12.08 2.66
C LEU A 68 2.57 -11.70 4.03
N HIS A 69 1.50 -12.39 4.42
CA HIS A 69 0.79 -12.11 5.68
C HIS A 69 0.24 -13.39 6.31
N LYS A 70 -0.22 -13.29 7.56
CA LYS A 70 -0.89 -14.39 8.27
C LYS A 70 -2.39 -14.43 7.95
N PRO A 71 -3.06 -15.57 8.15
CA PRO A 71 -4.52 -15.62 8.13
C PRO A 71 -5.12 -14.56 9.05
N HIS A 72 -6.21 -13.92 8.61
CA HIS A 72 -6.91 -12.85 9.33
C HIS A 72 -6.12 -11.52 9.51
N GLN A 73 -4.93 -11.40 8.91
CA GLN A 73 -4.29 -10.11 8.75
C GLN A 73 -4.87 -9.42 7.51
N ASP A 74 -5.27 -8.15 7.67
CA ASP A 74 -5.76 -7.33 6.56
C ASP A 74 -4.65 -7.07 5.53
N LEU A 75 -5.04 -6.96 4.26
CA LEU A 75 -4.14 -6.61 3.18
C LEU A 75 -3.68 -5.16 3.33
N ASP A 76 -2.37 -4.95 3.38
CA ASP A 76 -1.74 -3.63 3.43
C ASP A 76 -0.94 -3.44 2.12
N PRO A 77 -1.40 -2.56 1.20
CA PRO A 77 -0.73 -2.33 -0.07
C PRO A 77 0.66 -1.67 0.08
N ARG A 78 1.06 -1.25 1.29
CA ARG A 78 2.39 -0.70 1.59
C ARG A 78 3.38 -1.76 2.10
N ASP A 79 2.89 -2.90 2.56
CA ASP A 79 3.68 -4.04 3.04
C ASP A 79 4.15 -4.94 1.88
N CYS A 80 4.84 -4.31 0.92
CA CYS A 80 5.31 -4.94 -0.31
C CYS A 80 6.58 -5.77 -0.09
N LEU A 81 6.69 -6.91 -0.78
CA LEU A 81 7.90 -7.73 -0.80
C LEU A 81 8.99 -7.23 -1.76
N MET A 82 8.62 -6.42 -2.74
CA MET A 82 9.51 -6.01 -3.83
C MET A 82 9.46 -4.49 -4.06
N GLY A 83 10.59 -3.94 -4.48
CA GLY A 83 10.68 -2.53 -4.87
C GLY A 83 11.04 -1.62 -3.70
N LYS A 84 12.03 -0.75 -3.91
CA LYS A 84 12.35 0.32 -2.95
C LYS A 84 11.20 1.33 -2.80
N HIS A 85 10.45 1.53 -3.87
CA HIS A 85 9.30 2.43 -3.92
C HIS A 85 8.04 1.61 -4.18
N ALA A 86 7.21 1.44 -3.14
CA ALA A 86 6.03 0.59 -3.21
C ALA A 86 5.06 0.96 -4.35
N THR A 87 4.96 2.23 -4.73
CA THR A 87 4.01 2.72 -5.75
C THR A 87 4.48 2.60 -7.19
N TRP A 88 5.68 2.07 -7.44
CA TRP A 88 6.26 2.02 -8.77
C TRP A 88 5.87 0.75 -9.52
N ASN A 89 5.41 0.92 -10.76
CA ASN A 89 4.97 -0.19 -11.61
C ASN A 89 6.15 -0.93 -12.26
N ALA A 90 6.95 -1.61 -11.44
CA ALA A 90 8.19 -2.24 -11.90
C ALA A 90 8.09 -3.76 -12.11
N PHE A 91 7.02 -4.38 -11.63
CA PHE A 91 6.85 -5.82 -11.58
C PHE A 91 5.54 -6.21 -12.23
N ARG A 92 5.52 -7.32 -12.96
CA ARG A 92 4.32 -7.85 -13.62
C ARG A 92 4.42 -9.34 -13.84
N GLN A 93 3.32 -9.97 -14.27
CA GLN A 93 3.26 -11.40 -14.55
C GLN A 93 3.69 -12.27 -13.35
N ILE A 94 3.28 -11.84 -12.14
CA ILE A 94 3.70 -12.46 -10.89
C ILE A 94 2.97 -13.80 -10.69
N ARG A 95 3.73 -14.83 -10.32
CA ARG A 95 3.24 -16.16 -9.95
C ARG A 95 3.81 -16.57 -8.60
N LEU A 96 2.95 -17.15 -7.77
CA LEU A 96 3.25 -17.53 -6.39
C LEU A 96 3.25 -19.04 -6.26
N GLN A 97 4.34 -19.61 -5.74
CA GLN A 97 4.47 -21.05 -5.53
C GLN A 97 5.11 -21.36 -4.18
N TRP A 98 4.41 -22.10 -3.34
CA TRP A 98 4.99 -22.64 -2.11
C TRP A 98 5.74 -23.95 -2.40
N MET A 99 7.00 -24.01 -1.98
CA MET A 99 7.82 -25.22 -2.03
C MET A 99 7.62 -26.10 -0.78
N ASN A 100 7.34 -25.45 0.35
CA ASN A 100 6.93 -26.03 1.61
C ASN A 100 6.31 -24.90 2.48
N SER A 101 5.93 -25.19 3.73
CA SER A 101 5.30 -24.23 4.64
C SER A 101 6.13 -22.98 4.97
N GLN A 102 7.43 -22.98 4.71
CA GLN A 102 8.36 -21.90 5.06
C GLN A 102 9.19 -21.42 3.86
N HIS A 103 8.83 -21.81 2.63
CA HIS A 103 9.58 -21.45 1.43
C HIS A 103 8.63 -21.07 0.29
N LEU A 104 8.61 -19.78 -0.01
CA LEU A 104 7.85 -19.19 -1.11
C LEU A 104 8.79 -18.87 -2.27
N VAL A 105 8.37 -19.24 -3.48
CA VAL A 105 9.01 -18.86 -4.74
C VAL A 105 8.07 -17.91 -5.48
N ILE A 106 8.58 -16.74 -5.81
CA ILE A 106 7.89 -15.71 -6.58
C ILE A 106 8.55 -15.64 -7.96
N THR A 107 7.80 -15.99 -9.00
CA THR A 107 8.25 -15.84 -10.39
C THR A 107 7.63 -14.57 -10.97
N LEU A 108 8.42 -13.71 -11.62
CA LEU A 108 7.93 -12.41 -12.09
C LEU A 108 8.72 -11.88 -13.30
N HIS A 109 8.15 -10.92 -14.02
CA HIS A 109 8.86 -10.07 -14.97
C HIS A 109 9.19 -8.73 -14.32
N GLU A 110 10.41 -8.23 -14.53
CA GLU A 110 10.88 -6.93 -14.07
C GLU A 110 11.02 -5.92 -15.20
N GLU A 111 10.59 -4.68 -14.97
CA GLU A 111 10.87 -3.57 -15.88
C GLU A 111 12.36 -3.27 -15.90
N THR A 112 12.96 -3.30 -17.09
CA THR A 112 14.41 -3.18 -17.27
C THR A 112 14.86 -1.77 -17.62
N HIS A 113 13.92 -0.85 -17.88
CA HIS A 113 14.22 0.54 -18.18
C HIS A 113 15.08 1.18 -17.06
N PRO A 114 16.13 1.96 -17.39
CA PRO A 114 17.06 2.52 -16.40
C PRO A 114 16.42 3.29 -15.23
N ALA A 115 15.25 3.89 -15.46
CA ALA A 115 14.48 4.57 -14.43
C ALA A 115 14.16 3.64 -13.24
N TYR A 116 13.89 2.35 -13.47
CA TYR A 116 13.51 1.38 -12.44
C TYR A 116 14.70 0.67 -11.80
N ARG A 117 15.94 0.95 -12.24
CA ARG A 117 17.13 0.24 -11.77
C ARG A 117 17.28 0.30 -10.25
N GLU A 118 17.09 1.47 -9.65
CA GLU A 118 17.17 1.64 -8.20
C GLU A 118 16.03 0.89 -7.51
N ASN A 119 14.79 1.07 -8.00
CA ASN A 119 13.62 0.42 -7.43
C ASN A 119 13.78 -1.11 -7.36
N ASN A 120 14.26 -1.72 -8.43
CA ASN A 120 14.34 -3.18 -8.55
C ASN A 120 15.43 -3.84 -7.69
N THR A 121 16.29 -3.04 -7.05
CA THR A 121 17.34 -3.56 -6.17
C THR A 121 16.81 -4.18 -4.87
N GLU A 122 15.67 -3.70 -4.37
CA GLU A 122 15.12 -4.14 -3.09
C GLU A 122 14.11 -5.28 -3.28
N LYS A 123 14.39 -6.42 -2.61
CA LYS A 123 13.54 -7.60 -2.54
C LYS A 123 13.71 -8.26 -1.19
N ILE A 124 12.62 -8.42 -0.45
CA ILE A 124 12.63 -9.07 0.87
C ILE A 124 12.87 -10.56 0.69
N ARG A 125 14.02 -11.07 1.18
CA ARG A 125 14.41 -12.48 1.05
C ARG A 125 13.89 -13.36 2.18
N SER A 126 13.47 -12.76 3.29
CA SER A 126 12.81 -13.48 4.37
C SER A 126 11.91 -12.55 5.18
N LYS A 127 10.76 -13.06 5.59
CA LYS A 127 9.79 -12.37 6.45
C LYS A 127 9.06 -13.41 7.29
N ASP A 128 8.91 -13.13 8.59
CA ASP A 128 8.22 -14.01 9.56
C ASP A 128 8.70 -15.48 9.56
N GLY A 129 9.99 -15.70 9.26
CA GLY A 129 10.59 -17.04 9.18
C GLY A 129 10.33 -17.78 7.86
N VAL A 130 9.59 -17.18 6.91
CA VAL A 130 9.46 -17.67 5.54
C VAL A 130 10.66 -17.20 4.73
N THR A 131 11.28 -18.10 3.98
CA THR A 131 12.31 -17.79 2.96
C THR A 131 11.61 -17.49 1.63
N ILE A 132 12.07 -16.46 0.93
CA ILE A 132 11.45 -15.95 -0.30
C ILE A 132 12.49 -15.87 -1.40
N ASP A 133 12.30 -16.70 -2.43
CA ASP A 133 13.13 -16.70 -3.64
C ASP A 133 12.40 -16.05 -4.80
N TYR A 134 13.18 -15.37 -5.65
CA TYR A 134 12.67 -14.64 -6.80
C TYR A 134 13.28 -15.22 -8.07
N ILE A 135 12.43 -15.61 -9.01
CA ILE A 135 12.82 -16.10 -10.34
C ILE A 135 12.36 -15.07 -11.37
N LEU A 136 13.30 -14.52 -12.12
CA LEU A 136 12.98 -13.59 -13.22
C LEU A 136 12.58 -14.36 -14.46
N LEU A 137 11.41 -14.05 -14.99
CA LEU A 137 11.02 -14.43 -16.33
C LEU A 137 11.94 -13.70 -17.30
N SER A 138 12.57 -14.46 -18.20
CA SER A 138 13.24 -13.85 -19.34
C SER A 138 12.24 -12.98 -20.10
N PRO A 139 12.65 -11.79 -20.59
CA PRO A 139 11.81 -11.06 -21.52
C PRO A 139 11.50 -12.01 -22.68
N GLU A 140 10.22 -12.23 -22.93
CA GLU A 140 9.78 -12.90 -24.15
C GLU A 140 10.43 -12.13 -25.29
N LYS A 141 11.24 -12.81 -26.11
CA LYS A 141 11.73 -12.19 -27.33
C LYS A 141 10.49 -11.81 -28.11
N ALA A 142 10.19 -10.53 -28.20
CA ALA A 142 9.22 -10.03 -29.16
C ALA A 142 9.76 -10.42 -30.54
N GLU A 143 9.24 -11.52 -31.10
CA GLU A 143 9.35 -11.82 -32.52
C GLU A 143 8.49 -10.85 -33.33
#